data_AF-A0A0A0DL87-F1
#
_entry.id   AF-A0A0A0DL87-F1
#
_cell.length_a   1.000
_cell.length_b   1.000
_cell.length_c   1.000
_cell.angle_alpha   90.00
_cell.angle_beta   90.00
_cell.angle_gamma   90.00
#
_symmetry.space_group_name_H-M   'P 1'
#
loop_
_entity.id
_entity.type
_entity.pdbx_description
1 polymer ?
#
loop_
_entity_poly.entity_id
_entity_poly.type
_entity_poly.pdbx_seq_one_letter_code
_entity_poly.pdbx_strand_id
1 'polypeptide(L)'
;MTHYRQLAREERYLISAYLKANWSLRAIAQELGRSASTISREVSRNATTHDGAYRPCKADRYARARRRRSRRGPKFKPEQYALVRRYLRKKWSPKQIVGTLRPQGLLDMSHESIYRYLLRDKQAGGGLWKHLRLKMKLRRKRYGKHDWRGILRGKKHITVRPPEVELRQEVGHWEGDTVVGKDLRHSILTLVERATGLTVIRKLEARNTKETNKALRAVLKKYGARMKTITFDNGTEFHDYEEIEKEFGVACYFATP
;
A
#
# COMPACT_ATOMS: atom_id res chain seq x y z
N MET A 1 37.21 -18.12 8.71
CA MET A 1 37.51 -16.80 9.33
C MET A 1 36.27 -16.34 10.09
N THR A 2 36.34 -16.22 11.42
CA THR A 2 35.25 -15.69 12.23
C THR A 2 35.09 -14.19 11.94
N HIS A 3 33.95 -13.79 11.38
CA HIS A 3 33.68 -12.39 11.10
C HIS A 3 33.70 -11.57 12.40
N TYR A 4 34.52 -10.51 12.44
CA TYR A 4 34.57 -9.61 13.58
C TYR A 4 33.20 -8.94 13.81
N ARG A 5 32.54 -9.31 14.92
CA ARG A 5 31.26 -8.73 15.33
C ARG A 5 31.47 -7.67 16.40
N GLN A 6 31.13 -6.42 16.08
CA GLN A 6 31.19 -5.30 17.04
C GLN A 6 30.29 -5.56 18.25
N LEU A 7 30.69 -5.08 19.44
CA LEU A 7 29.90 -5.17 20.65
C LEU A 7 28.56 -4.44 20.49
N ALA A 8 27.46 -5.14 20.78
CA ALA A 8 26.11 -4.64 20.86
C ALA A 8 25.94 -3.71 22.05
N ARG A 9 24.81 -2.98 22.08
CA ARG A 9 24.52 -2.06 23.18
C ARG A 9 24.32 -2.85 24.47
N GLU A 10 23.61 -3.96 24.40
CA GLU A 10 23.25 -4.85 25.49
C GLU A 10 24.52 -5.44 26.15
N GLU A 11 25.49 -5.89 25.33
CA GLU A 11 26.81 -6.35 25.81
C GLU A 11 27.55 -5.25 26.60
N ARG A 12 27.43 -3.96 26.21
CA ARG A 12 28.05 -2.86 26.98
C ARG A 12 27.42 -2.67 28.36
N TYR A 13 26.11 -2.88 28.50
CA TYR A 13 25.43 -2.80 29.80
C TYR A 13 25.87 -3.95 30.70
N LEU A 14 26.00 -5.17 30.16
CA LEU A 14 26.51 -6.33 30.89
C LEU A 14 27.94 -6.11 31.37
N ILE A 15 28.84 -5.61 30.49
CA ILE A 15 30.21 -5.24 30.88
C ILE A 15 30.20 -4.27 32.08
N SER A 16 29.33 -3.25 32.06
CA SER A 16 29.22 -2.31 33.17
C SER A 16 28.71 -2.96 34.47
N ALA A 17 27.80 -3.91 34.39
CA ALA A 17 27.27 -4.63 35.55
C ALA A 17 28.35 -5.54 36.16
N TYR A 18 29.05 -6.31 35.35
CA TYR A 18 30.11 -7.20 35.81
C TYR A 18 31.32 -6.45 36.39
N LEU A 19 31.67 -5.29 35.82
CA LEU A 19 32.71 -4.43 36.40
C LEU A 19 32.33 -3.92 37.79
N LYS A 20 31.06 -3.57 38.01
CA LYS A 20 30.56 -3.19 39.35
C LYS A 20 30.55 -4.36 40.34
N ALA A 21 30.39 -5.59 39.83
CA ALA A 21 30.50 -6.81 40.62
C ALA A 21 31.96 -7.27 40.82
N ASN A 22 32.97 -6.44 40.47
CA ASN A 22 34.40 -6.75 40.58
C ASN A 22 34.87 -7.98 39.79
N TRP A 23 34.18 -8.33 38.70
CA TRP A 23 34.64 -9.41 37.83
C TRP A 23 35.89 -9.02 37.05
N SER A 24 36.80 -9.98 36.86
CA SER A 24 37.99 -9.76 36.01
C SER A 24 37.60 -9.62 34.54
N LEU A 25 38.39 -8.87 33.76
CA LEU A 25 38.14 -8.71 32.32
C LEU A 25 38.14 -10.05 31.56
N ARG A 26 38.88 -11.06 32.06
CA ARG A 26 38.91 -12.41 31.50
C ARG A 26 37.60 -13.17 31.76
N ALA A 27 37.07 -13.07 32.98
CA ALA A 27 35.78 -13.66 33.33
C ALA A 27 34.63 -13.05 32.51
N ILE A 28 34.61 -11.72 32.37
CA ILE A 28 33.62 -11.01 31.54
C ILE A 28 33.71 -11.47 30.08
N ALA A 29 34.93 -11.67 29.57
CA ALA A 29 35.15 -12.10 28.20
C ALA A 29 34.65 -13.54 27.98
N GLN A 30 34.90 -14.45 28.92
CA GLN A 30 34.41 -15.83 28.88
C GLN A 30 32.88 -15.87 28.89
N GLU A 31 32.24 -15.12 29.80
CA GLU A 31 30.78 -15.03 29.94
C GLU A 31 30.11 -14.51 28.66
N LEU A 32 30.68 -13.47 28.03
CA LEU A 32 30.14 -12.89 26.80
C LEU A 32 30.58 -13.62 25.52
N GLY A 33 31.38 -14.69 25.62
CA GLY A 33 31.94 -15.40 24.48
C GLY A 33 32.83 -14.49 23.59
N ARG A 34 33.55 -13.56 24.19
CA ARG A 34 34.44 -12.58 23.53
C ARG A 34 35.90 -12.80 23.92
N SER A 35 36.82 -12.19 23.17
CA SER A 35 38.24 -12.18 23.57
C SER A 35 38.47 -11.18 24.72
N ALA A 36 39.35 -11.51 25.66
CA ALA A 36 39.74 -10.61 26.74
C ALA A 36 40.28 -9.26 26.22
N SER A 37 41.03 -9.29 25.11
CA SER A 37 41.52 -8.08 24.44
C SER A 37 40.38 -7.22 23.87
N THR A 38 39.25 -7.80 23.46
CA THR A 38 38.07 -7.03 23.01
C THR A 38 37.47 -6.25 24.17
N ILE A 39 37.27 -6.90 25.32
CA ILE A 39 36.69 -6.26 26.51
C ILE A 39 37.65 -5.19 27.05
N SER A 40 38.94 -5.49 27.18
CA SER A 40 39.96 -4.54 27.61
C SER A 40 40.02 -3.29 26.72
N ARG A 41 40.00 -3.46 25.39
CA ARG A 41 39.98 -2.33 24.43
C ARG A 41 38.66 -1.55 24.48
N GLU A 42 37.53 -2.19 24.76
CA GLU A 42 36.25 -1.48 24.90
C GLU A 42 36.22 -0.63 26.16
N VAL A 43 36.65 -1.18 27.30
CA VAL A 43 36.66 -0.48 28.58
C VAL A 43 37.64 0.70 28.54
N SER A 44 38.89 0.47 28.12
CA SER A 44 39.91 1.52 28.06
C SER A 44 39.54 2.65 27.09
N ARG A 45 39.05 2.31 25.90
CA ARG A 45 38.76 3.28 24.83
C ARG A 45 37.45 4.06 25.03
N ASN A 46 36.62 3.68 26.00
CA ASN A 46 35.34 4.33 26.27
C ASN A 46 35.18 4.77 27.73
N ALA A 47 36.23 4.66 28.55
CA ALA A 47 36.30 5.27 29.86
C ALA A 47 36.13 6.79 29.75
N THR A 48 35.42 7.39 30.71
CA THR A 48 35.26 8.84 30.76
C THR A 48 36.56 9.51 31.16
N THR A 49 36.91 10.60 30.47
CA THR A 49 38.19 11.30 30.66
C THR A 49 38.34 11.96 32.02
N HIS A 50 37.24 12.31 32.69
CA HIS A 50 37.28 13.06 33.95
C HIS A 50 37.46 12.19 35.21
N ASP A 51 37.04 10.92 35.17
CA ASP A 51 37.05 10.03 36.35
C ASP A 51 37.43 8.57 36.01
N GLY A 52 37.77 8.27 34.76
CA GLY A 52 38.12 6.92 34.31
C GLY A 52 36.96 5.91 34.30
N ALA A 53 35.75 6.30 34.68
CA ALA A 53 34.66 5.34 34.86
C ALA A 53 34.08 4.83 33.54
N TYR A 54 33.78 3.53 33.47
CA TYR A 54 33.11 2.96 32.32
C TYR A 54 31.59 3.15 32.41
N ARG A 55 31.02 3.95 31.51
CA ARG A 55 29.57 4.22 31.45
C ARG A 55 28.97 3.71 30.14
N PRO A 56 28.06 2.72 30.16
CA PRO A 56 27.60 2.03 28.94
C PRO A 56 26.90 2.96 27.95
N CYS A 57 26.08 3.91 28.44
CA CYS A 57 25.42 4.91 27.60
C CYS A 57 26.42 5.79 26.83
N LYS A 58 27.51 6.23 27.50
CA LYS A 58 28.56 7.04 26.88
C LYS A 58 29.39 6.20 25.91
N ALA A 59 29.72 4.96 26.27
CA ALA A 59 30.45 4.03 25.43
C ALA A 59 29.71 3.73 24.11
N ASP A 60 28.39 3.47 24.17
CA ASP A 60 27.58 3.25 22.96
C ASP A 60 27.54 4.50 22.08
N ARG A 61 27.39 5.69 22.69
CA ARG A 61 27.43 6.97 21.98
C ARG A 61 28.78 7.19 21.27
N TYR A 62 29.90 6.94 21.95
CA TYR A 62 31.25 7.06 21.37
C TYR A 62 31.47 6.05 20.25
N ALA A 63 31.05 4.79 20.42
CA ALA A 63 31.13 3.77 19.38
C ALA A 63 30.31 4.17 18.13
N ARG A 64 29.09 4.68 18.30
CA ARG A 64 28.27 5.20 17.19
C ARG A 64 28.91 6.40 16.51
N ALA A 65 29.46 7.35 17.29
CA ALA A 65 30.13 8.53 16.74
C ALA A 65 31.35 8.15 15.90
N ARG A 66 32.21 7.26 16.41
CA ARG A 66 33.36 6.71 15.65
C ARG A 66 32.90 6.00 14.38
N ARG A 67 31.86 5.17 14.47
CA ARG A 67 31.30 4.48 13.29
C ARG A 67 30.75 5.48 12.27
N ARG A 68 30.16 6.59 12.70
CA ARG A 68 29.70 7.66 11.78
C ARG A 68 30.88 8.35 11.11
N ARG A 69 31.91 8.72 11.86
CA ARG A 69 33.14 9.36 11.35
C ARG A 69 33.92 8.44 10.39
N SER A 70 33.91 7.13 10.63
CA SER A 70 34.58 6.16 9.76
C SER A 70 33.84 5.88 8.45
N ARG A 71 32.62 6.40 8.25
CA ARG A 71 31.92 6.25 6.97
C ARG A 71 32.59 7.17 5.96
N ARG A 72 33.25 6.58 4.97
CA ARG A 72 33.84 7.27 3.82
C ARG A 72 32.73 7.96 3.01
N GLY A 73 32.59 9.27 3.18
CA GLY A 73 31.85 10.17 2.30
C GLY A 73 30.44 9.76 1.83
N PRO A 74 29.86 10.48 0.86
CA PRO A 74 28.69 10.01 0.13
C PRO A 74 29.04 8.77 -0.70
N LYS A 75 28.15 7.77 -0.68
CA LYS A 75 28.35 6.49 -1.40
C LYS A 75 28.45 6.66 -2.93
N PHE A 76 27.88 7.73 -3.47
CA PHE A 76 27.77 7.98 -4.91
C PHE A 76 28.22 9.41 -5.24
N LYS A 77 28.69 9.62 -6.47
CA LYS A 77 29.18 10.92 -6.94
C LYS A 77 28.04 11.95 -7.01
N PRO A 78 28.29 13.24 -6.74
CA PRO A 78 27.27 14.30 -6.87
C PRO A 78 26.60 14.35 -8.24
N GLU A 79 27.36 14.08 -9.31
CA GLU A 79 26.89 14.01 -10.70
C GLU A 79 25.79 12.95 -10.90
N GLN A 80 25.95 11.78 -10.27
CA GLN A 80 24.95 10.71 -10.34
C GLN A 80 23.63 11.14 -9.69
N TYR A 81 23.68 11.88 -8.57
CA TYR A 81 22.49 12.45 -7.97
C TYR A 81 21.83 13.53 -8.84
N ALA A 82 22.63 14.34 -9.54
CA ALA A 82 22.12 15.34 -10.49
C ALA A 82 21.39 14.67 -11.66
N LEU A 83 21.94 13.59 -12.22
CA LEU A 83 21.27 12.77 -13.23
C LEU A 83 19.94 12.22 -12.72
N VAL A 84 19.94 11.59 -11.54
CA VAL A 84 18.71 11.07 -10.92
C VAL A 84 17.65 12.17 -10.77
N ARG A 85 18.00 13.36 -10.28
CA ARG A 85 17.07 14.50 -10.18
C ARG A 85 16.53 14.92 -11.54
N ARG A 86 17.38 14.96 -12.58
CA ARG A 86 16.97 15.31 -13.96
C ARG A 86 15.92 14.34 -14.49
N TYR A 87 16.14 13.04 -14.39
CA TYR A 87 15.19 12.04 -14.89
C TYR A 87 13.93 11.93 -14.04
N LEU A 88 14.02 12.10 -12.71
CA LEU A 88 12.85 12.18 -11.85
C LEU A 88 11.93 13.32 -12.28
N ARG A 89 12.45 14.52 -12.60
CA ARG A 89 11.64 15.65 -13.08
C ARG A 89 10.95 15.35 -14.41
N LYS A 90 11.57 14.56 -15.29
CA LYS A 90 10.95 13.99 -16.51
C LYS A 90 9.91 12.89 -16.21
N LYS A 91 9.56 12.67 -14.94
CA LYS A 91 8.64 11.65 -14.45
C LYS A 91 9.13 10.23 -14.67
N TRP A 92 10.43 9.95 -14.76
CA TRP A 92 10.90 8.57 -14.87
C TRP A 92 10.82 7.84 -13.52
N SER A 93 10.38 6.59 -13.53
CA SER A 93 10.42 5.75 -12.32
C SER A 93 11.86 5.39 -11.95
N PRO A 94 12.21 5.21 -10.66
CA PRO A 94 13.55 4.77 -10.26
C PRO A 94 14.04 3.51 -10.97
N LYS A 95 13.14 2.57 -11.29
CA LYS A 95 13.48 1.37 -12.07
C LYS A 95 13.86 1.70 -13.52
N GLN A 96 13.14 2.61 -14.19
CA GLN A 96 13.47 3.08 -15.54
C GLN A 96 14.79 3.85 -15.55
N ILE A 97 15.01 4.72 -14.57
CA ILE A 97 16.27 5.50 -14.45
C ILE A 97 17.46 4.54 -14.40
N VAL A 98 17.39 3.50 -13.56
CA VAL A 98 18.46 2.51 -13.44
C VAL A 98 18.58 1.66 -14.71
N GLY A 99 17.46 1.21 -15.27
CA GLY A 99 17.43 0.39 -16.48
C GLY A 99 18.07 1.08 -17.68
N THR A 100 18.00 2.41 -17.77
CA THR A 100 18.56 3.18 -18.89
C THR A 100 19.98 3.68 -18.64
N LEU A 101 20.29 4.14 -17.42
CA LEU A 101 21.59 4.77 -17.15
C LEU A 101 22.69 3.78 -16.76
N ARG A 102 22.33 2.65 -16.16
CA ARG A 102 23.33 1.66 -15.73
C ARG A 102 24.03 0.96 -16.91
N PRO A 103 23.34 0.54 -17.99
CA PRO A 103 24.01 -0.01 -19.17
C PRO A 103 24.94 0.97 -19.89
N GLN A 104 24.69 2.27 -19.76
CA GLN A 104 25.52 3.34 -20.35
C GLN A 104 26.72 3.72 -19.48
N GLY A 105 26.92 3.06 -18.32
CA GLY A 105 28.01 3.40 -17.38
C GLY A 105 27.84 4.73 -16.64
N LEU A 106 26.66 5.37 -16.75
CA LEU A 106 26.40 6.69 -16.17
C LEU A 106 25.86 6.63 -14.73
N LEU A 107 25.49 5.44 -14.23
CA LEU A 107 24.85 5.28 -12.94
C LEU A 107 25.16 3.92 -12.28
N ASP A 108 25.72 3.97 -11.07
CA ASP A 108 25.99 2.78 -10.23
C ASP A 108 24.92 2.54 -9.16
N MET A 109 23.95 3.46 -9.04
CA MET A 109 22.89 3.38 -8.04
C MET A 109 21.89 2.28 -8.38
N SER A 110 21.48 1.52 -7.36
CA SER A 110 20.28 0.69 -7.46
C SER A 110 19.00 1.53 -7.34
N HIS A 111 17.87 1.01 -7.84
CA HIS A 111 16.58 1.71 -7.73
C HIS A 111 16.18 1.91 -6.26
N GLU A 112 16.56 0.96 -5.40
CA GLU A 112 16.44 1.06 -3.95
C GLU A 112 17.29 2.20 -3.36
N SER A 113 18.49 2.45 -3.89
CA SER A 113 19.32 3.59 -3.47
C SER A 113 18.67 4.93 -3.84
N ILE A 114 18.01 5.00 -5.00
CA ILE A 114 17.21 6.15 -5.42
C ILE A 114 16.02 6.35 -4.47
N TYR A 115 15.30 5.29 -4.09
CA TYR A 115 14.21 5.40 -3.11
C TYR A 115 14.68 5.90 -1.75
N ARG A 116 15.82 5.40 -1.24
CA ARG A 116 16.39 5.92 0.02
C ARG A 116 16.82 7.38 -0.09
N TYR A 117 17.33 7.79 -1.25
CA TYR A 117 17.66 9.20 -1.51
C TYR A 117 16.40 10.08 -1.46
N LEU A 118 15.32 9.66 -2.14
CA LEU A 118 14.02 10.35 -2.11
C LEU A 118 13.42 10.43 -0.70
N LEU A 119 13.56 9.36 0.10
CA LEU A 119 13.07 9.35 1.48
C LEU A 119 13.84 10.35 2.36
N ARG A 120 15.16 10.43 2.20
CA ARG A 120 15.99 11.42 2.91
C ARG A 120 15.66 12.84 2.50
N ASP A 121 15.50 13.09 1.19
CA ASP A 121 15.06 14.39 0.67
C ASP A 121 13.73 14.80 1.31
N LYS A 122 12.74 13.89 1.32
CA LYS A 122 11.45 14.12 1.96
C LYS A 122 11.56 14.40 3.47
N GLN A 123 12.40 13.66 4.20
CA GLN A 123 12.63 13.89 5.62
C GLN A 123 13.29 15.24 5.91
N ALA A 124 14.06 15.76 4.96
CA ALA A 124 14.66 17.10 5.02
C ALA A 124 13.73 18.22 4.48
N GLY A 125 12.45 17.93 4.20
CA GLY A 125 11.49 18.89 3.67
C GLY A 125 11.49 19.04 2.15
N GLY A 126 12.28 18.23 1.44
CA GLY A 126 12.38 18.24 -0.01
C GLY A 126 11.15 17.70 -0.76
N GLY A 127 11.05 18.10 -2.02
CA GLY A 127 9.90 17.82 -2.89
C GLY A 127 10.12 16.75 -3.96
N LEU A 128 11.29 16.09 -4.01
CA LEU A 128 11.64 15.23 -5.17
C LEU A 128 10.68 14.06 -5.36
N TRP A 129 10.12 13.53 -4.27
CA TRP A 129 9.15 12.44 -4.28
C TRP A 129 7.85 12.79 -5.06
N LYS A 130 7.51 14.09 -5.20
CA LYS A 130 6.35 14.55 -5.97
C LYS A 130 6.49 14.30 -7.47
N HIS A 131 7.71 14.02 -7.95
CA HIS A 131 7.95 13.70 -9.35
C HIS A 131 7.81 12.21 -9.69
N LEU A 132 7.55 11.34 -8.70
CA LEU A 132 7.21 9.94 -8.97
C LEU A 132 5.83 9.84 -9.64
N ARG A 133 5.71 9.05 -10.73
CA ARG A 133 4.41 8.79 -11.41
C ARG A 133 3.37 8.18 -10.48
N LEU A 134 3.82 7.26 -9.64
CA LEU A 134 2.99 6.59 -8.66
C LEU A 134 3.20 7.27 -7.30
N LYS A 135 2.17 7.90 -6.76
CA LYS A 135 2.14 8.19 -5.31
C LYS A 135 2.32 6.85 -4.62
N MET A 136 3.29 6.75 -3.70
CA MET A 136 3.38 5.58 -2.82
C MET A 136 1.99 5.40 -2.19
N LYS A 137 1.29 4.30 -2.53
CA LYS A 137 0.02 3.99 -1.88
C LYS A 137 0.31 3.92 -0.38
N LEU A 138 -0.29 4.82 0.40
CA LEU A 138 -0.14 4.86 1.86
C LEU A 138 -0.57 3.54 2.51
N ARG A 139 -1.39 2.75 1.79
CA ARG A 139 -1.83 1.42 2.21
C ARG A 139 -1.61 0.40 1.09
N ARG A 140 -0.96 -0.70 1.43
CA ARG A 140 -1.04 -1.95 0.68
C ARG A 140 -2.48 -2.47 0.83
N LYS A 141 -3.18 -2.78 -0.27
CA LYS A 141 -4.45 -3.55 -0.17
C LYS A 141 -4.09 -4.83 0.59
N ARG A 142 -4.77 -5.12 1.71
CA ARG A 142 -4.60 -6.38 2.43
C ARG A 142 -5.30 -7.45 1.61
N TYR A 143 -4.54 -8.11 0.72
CA TYR A 143 -5.00 -9.35 0.11
C TYR A 143 -4.93 -10.44 1.19
N GLY A 144 -5.99 -11.25 1.33
CA GLY A 144 -6.08 -12.33 2.34
C GLY A 144 -7.20 -12.21 3.37
N LYS A 145 -8.04 -11.17 3.32
CA LYS A 145 -9.38 -11.25 3.94
C LYS A 145 -10.38 -11.61 2.85
N HIS A 146 -11.04 -12.76 2.98
CA HIS A 146 -12.28 -13.03 2.24
C HIS A 146 -13.25 -11.90 2.59
N ASP A 147 -13.68 -11.13 1.60
CA ASP A 147 -14.71 -10.12 1.80
C ASP A 147 -16.06 -10.85 1.88
N TRP A 148 -16.43 -11.29 3.08
CA TRP A 148 -17.71 -11.94 3.33
C TRP A 148 -18.90 -10.97 3.25
N ARG A 149 -18.66 -9.67 3.08
CA ARG A 149 -19.73 -8.67 3.07
C ARG A 149 -20.46 -8.74 1.73
N GLY A 150 -21.69 -9.24 1.77
CA GLY A 150 -22.65 -9.06 0.70
C GLY A 150 -22.51 -9.98 -0.50
N ILE A 151 -21.81 -11.13 -0.39
CA ILE A 151 -21.84 -12.13 -1.47
C ILE A 151 -23.18 -12.87 -1.41
N LEU A 152 -24.17 -12.38 -2.14
CA LEU A 152 -25.40 -13.11 -2.37
C LEU A 152 -25.12 -14.26 -3.36
N ARG A 153 -25.28 -15.50 -2.88
CA ARG A 153 -25.10 -16.72 -3.68
C ARG A 153 -26.30 -16.88 -4.63
N GLY A 154 -26.07 -17.42 -5.83
CA GLY A 154 -27.14 -17.71 -6.81
C GLY A 154 -27.34 -16.67 -7.91
N LYS A 155 -26.63 -15.53 -7.86
CA LYS A 155 -26.68 -14.48 -8.89
C LYS A 155 -26.23 -15.01 -10.26
N LYS A 156 -27.02 -14.75 -11.31
CA LYS A 156 -26.60 -15.00 -12.70
C LYS A 156 -25.47 -14.04 -13.05
N HIS A 157 -24.31 -14.60 -13.38
CA HIS A 157 -23.14 -13.81 -13.73
C HIS A 157 -23.31 -13.17 -15.12
N ILE A 158 -22.68 -12.01 -15.35
CA ILE A 158 -22.76 -11.31 -16.65
C ILE A 158 -22.26 -12.18 -17.82
N THR A 159 -21.40 -13.17 -17.56
CA THR A 159 -20.90 -14.11 -18.58
C THR A 159 -21.96 -15.08 -19.10
N VAL A 160 -23.06 -15.30 -18.37
CA VAL A 160 -24.18 -16.16 -18.83
C VAL A 160 -25.28 -15.36 -19.51
N ARG A 161 -25.10 -14.05 -19.68
CA ARG A 161 -26.05 -13.19 -20.38
C ARG A 161 -26.03 -13.49 -21.88
N PRO A 162 -27.18 -13.44 -22.57
CA PRO A 162 -27.24 -13.60 -24.02
C PRO A 162 -26.30 -12.60 -24.74
N PRO A 163 -25.54 -13.05 -25.76
CA PRO A 163 -24.57 -12.20 -26.45
C PRO A 163 -25.21 -11.00 -27.16
N GLU A 164 -26.49 -11.09 -27.53
CA GLU A 164 -27.27 -10.03 -28.18
C GLU A 164 -27.29 -8.73 -27.35
N VAL A 165 -27.20 -8.83 -26.02
CA VAL A 165 -27.18 -7.67 -25.12
C VAL A 165 -25.94 -6.79 -25.33
N GLU A 166 -24.79 -7.39 -25.65
CA GLU A 166 -23.58 -6.62 -25.91
C GLU A 166 -23.59 -5.96 -27.28
N LEU A 167 -24.26 -6.58 -28.26
CA LEU A 167 -24.36 -6.06 -29.61
C LEU A 167 -25.22 -4.80 -29.69
N ARG A 168 -26.08 -4.54 -28.69
CA ARG A 168 -26.99 -3.37 -28.63
C ARG A 168 -27.95 -3.30 -29.83
N GLN A 169 -28.27 -4.45 -30.43
CA GLN A 169 -29.11 -4.54 -31.63
C GLN A 169 -30.59 -4.73 -31.30
N GLU A 170 -30.91 -5.11 -30.06
CA GLU A 170 -32.27 -5.37 -29.61
C GLU A 170 -32.66 -4.47 -28.43
N VAL A 171 -33.88 -3.93 -28.48
CA VAL A 171 -34.46 -3.13 -27.41
C VAL A 171 -34.99 -4.03 -26.30
N GLY A 172 -34.77 -3.60 -25.05
CA GLY A 172 -35.31 -4.26 -23.86
C GLY A 172 -34.24 -4.79 -22.92
N HIS A 173 -32.98 -4.46 -23.17
CA HIS A 173 -31.88 -4.78 -22.28
C HIS A 173 -31.44 -3.52 -21.53
N TRP A 174 -31.48 -3.57 -20.21
CA TRP A 174 -31.26 -2.40 -19.37
C TRP A 174 -30.03 -2.60 -18.47
N GLU A 175 -29.31 -1.52 -18.21
CA GLU A 175 -28.26 -1.45 -17.18
C GLU A 175 -28.77 -0.61 -16.02
N GLY A 176 -28.67 -1.16 -14.80
CA GLY A 176 -29.06 -0.50 -13.56
C GLY A 176 -27.84 -0.18 -12.71
N ASP A 177 -27.80 1.05 -12.20
CA ASP A 177 -26.74 1.52 -11.30
C ASP A 177 -27.34 2.41 -10.19
N THR A 178 -26.64 2.53 -9.06
CA THR A 178 -26.94 3.53 -8.04
C THR A 178 -25.85 4.59 -7.95
N VAL A 179 -26.25 5.85 -8.14
CA VAL A 179 -25.34 6.99 -8.01
C VAL A 179 -25.57 7.66 -6.67
N VAL A 180 -24.49 7.81 -5.90
CA VAL A 180 -24.50 8.46 -4.59
C VAL A 180 -23.93 9.86 -4.69
N GLY A 181 -24.64 10.83 -4.13
CA GLY A 181 -24.20 12.22 -4.05
C GLY A 181 -22.95 12.38 -3.17
N LYS A 182 -22.21 13.48 -3.37
CA LYS A 182 -21.00 13.80 -2.58
C LYS A 182 -21.28 13.89 -1.08
N ASP A 183 -22.50 14.25 -0.72
CA ASP A 183 -22.98 14.36 0.66
C ASP A 183 -23.31 13.01 1.32
N LEU A 184 -23.23 11.92 0.56
CA LEU A 184 -23.53 10.54 0.97
C LEU A 184 -24.97 10.29 1.44
N ARG A 185 -25.84 11.30 1.34
CA ARG A 185 -27.25 11.22 1.77
C ARG A 185 -28.18 11.02 0.59
N HIS A 186 -27.94 11.74 -0.50
CA HIS A 186 -28.76 11.62 -1.69
C HIS A 186 -28.28 10.49 -2.57
N SER A 187 -29.21 9.69 -3.07
CA SER A 187 -28.93 8.60 -4.00
C SER A 187 -29.99 8.57 -5.10
N ILE A 188 -29.61 8.11 -6.28
CA ILE A 188 -30.52 7.91 -7.40
C ILE A 188 -30.31 6.50 -7.96
N LEU A 189 -31.40 5.88 -8.41
CA LEU A 189 -31.38 4.70 -9.25
C LEU A 189 -31.43 5.17 -10.71
N THR A 190 -30.49 4.72 -11.51
CA THR A 190 -30.45 4.97 -12.96
C THR A 190 -30.64 3.65 -13.69
N LEU A 191 -31.57 3.64 -14.64
CA LEU A 191 -31.81 2.53 -15.55
C LEU A 191 -31.64 3.03 -16.99
N VAL A 192 -30.69 2.46 -17.72
CA VAL A 192 -30.33 2.86 -19.08
C VAL A 192 -30.60 1.71 -20.04
N GLU A 193 -31.41 1.96 -21.06
CA GLU A 193 -31.66 0.99 -22.13
C GLU A 193 -30.46 0.97 -23.10
N ARG A 194 -29.95 -0.22 -23.38
CA ARG A 194 -28.66 -0.45 -24.06
C ARG A 194 -28.63 -0.05 -25.53
N ALA A 195 -29.73 -0.24 -26.26
CA ALA A 195 -29.79 0.00 -27.70
C ALA A 195 -30.13 1.47 -28.02
N THR A 196 -31.08 2.04 -27.28
CA THR A 196 -31.64 3.37 -27.50
C THR A 196 -31.00 4.46 -26.64
N GLY A 197 -30.33 4.09 -25.54
CA GLY A 197 -29.82 5.05 -24.57
C GLY A 197 -30.89 5.70 -23.69
N LEU A 198 -32.16 5.26 -23.79
CA LEU A 198 -33.25 5.79 -22.98
C LEU A 198 -32.92 5.62 -21.50
N THR A 199 -32.87 6.73 -20.77
CA THR A 199 -32.46 6.77 -19.37
C THR A 199 -33.64 7.12 -18.47
N VAL A 200 -33.92 6.26 -17.50
CA VAL A 200 -34.90 6.48 -16.44
C VAL A 200 -34.17 6.69 -15.12
N ILE A 201 -34.44 7.82 -14.47
CA ILE A 201 -33.82 8.19 -13.19
C ILE A 201 -34.90 8.28 -12.11
N ARG A 202 -34.65 7.66 -10.96
CA ARG A 202 -35.51 7.73 -9.78
C ARG A 202 -34.70 8.14 -8.56
N LYS A 203 -35.18 9.14 -7.82
CA LYS A 203 -34.59 9.53 -6.54
C LYS A 203 -34.85 8.45 -5.50
N LEU A 204 -33.82 8.11 -4.74
CA LEU A 204 -33.88 7.22 -3.58
C LEU A 204 -33.78 8.06 -2.30
N GLU A 205 -34.57 7.72 -1.30
CA GLU A 205 -34.49 8.35 0.03
C GLU A 205 -33.27 7.85 0.82
N ALA A 206 -32.87 6.59 0.59
CA ALA A 206 -31.68 5.97 1.16
C ALA A 206 -31.12 4.88 0.23
N ARG A 207 -29.81 4.63 0.28
CA ARG A 207 -29.15 3.51 -0.44
C ARG A 207 -29.29 2.22 0.36
N ASN A 208 -30.49 1.65 0.34
CA ASN A 208 -30.76 0.32 0.90
C ASN A 208 -31.59 -0.51 -0.10
N THR A 209 -31.64 -1.82 0.12
CA THR A 209 -32.32 -2.77 -0.77
C THR A 209 -33.82 -2.47 -0.88
N LYS A 210 -34.47 -2.10 0.23
CA LYS A 210 -35.91 -1.79 0.28
C LYS A 210 -36.31 -0.62 -0.61
N GLU A 211 -35.63 0.52 -0.49
CA GLU A 211 -35.93 1.72 -1.29
C GLU A 211 -35.53 1.53 -2.76
N THR A 212 -34.42 0.81 -3.02
CA THR A 212 -33.99 0.48 -4.38
C THR A 212 -35.03 -0.41 -5.07
N ASN A 213 -35.53 -1.45 -4.40
CA ASN A 213 -36.61 -2.30 -4.91
C ASN A 213 -37.91 -1.54 -5.13
N LYS A 214 -38.31 -0.68 -4.20
CA LYS A 214 -39.51 0.17 -4.34
C LYS A 214 -39.41 1.05 -5.59
N ALA A 215 -38.26 1.68 -5.81
CA ALA A 215 -38.01 2.49 -6.99
C ALA A 215 -37.99 1.64 -8.29
N LEU A 216 -37.32 0.49 -8.26
CA LEU A 216 -37.23 -0.42 -9.39
C LEU A 216 -38.61 -0.98 -9.79
N ARG A 217 -39.41 -1.43 -8.82
CA ARG A 217 -40.79 -1.88 -9.02
C ARG A 217 -41.67 -0.80 -9.65
N ALA A 218 -41.50 0.47 -9.25
CA ALA A 218 -42.24 1.57 -9.87
C ALA A 218 -41.88 1.76 -11.36
N VAL A 219 -40.61 1.55 -11.73
CA VAL A 219 -40.17 1.59 -13.13
C VAL A 219 -40.68 0.37 -13.89
N LEU A 220 -40.57 -0.82 -13.32
CA LEU A 220 -41.02 -2.08 -13.91
C LEU A 220 -42.54 -2.12 -14.12
N LYS A 221 -43.35 -1.56 -13.21
CA LYS A 221 -44.80 -1.44 -13.44
C LYS A 221 -45.13 -0.57 -14.66
N LYS A 222 -44.30 0.42 -14.97
CA LYS A 222 -44.54 1.35 -16.09
C LYS A 222 -43.94 0.86 -17.41
N TYR A 223 -42.80 0.18 -17.37
CA TYR A 223 -42.01 -0.17 -18.56
C TYR A 223 -41.68 -1.67 -18.67
N GLY A 224 -42.00 -2.47 -17.66
CA GLY A 224 -41.54 -3.86 -17.49
C GLY A 224 -41.96 -4.80 -18.62
N ALA A 225 -43.12 -4.57 -19.24
CA ALA A 225 -43.54 -5.33 -20.43
C ALA A 225 -42.56 -5.21 -21.61
N ARG A 226 -41.69 -4.20 -21.61
CA ARG A 226 -40.65 -3.95 -22.62
C ARG A 226 -39.25 -4.29 -22.13
N MET A 227 -39.10 -4.77 -20.89
CA MET A 227 -37.81 -5.13 -20.31
C MET A 227 -37.64 -6.65 -20.38
N LYS A 228 -36.60 -7.10 -21.07
CA LYS A 228 -36.21 -8.51 -21.17
C LYS A 228 -35.19 -8.86 -20.08
N THR A 229 -34.15 -8.03 -19.95
CA THR A 229 -33.07 -8.26 -19.00
C THR A 229 -32.62 -6.98 -18.33
N ILE A 230 -32.16 -7.08 -17.08
CA ILE A 230 -31.49 -5.98 -16.38
C ILE A 230 -30.12 -6.46 -15.89
N THR A 231 -29.08 -5.66 -16.12
CA THR A 231 -27.72 -5.92 -15.62
C THR A 231 -27.39 -4.92 -14.51
N PHE A 232 -26.94 -5.42 -13.37
CA PHE A 232 -26.54 -4.61 -12.20
C PHE A 232 -25.05 -4.81 -11.86
N ASP A 233 -24.50 -3.89 -11.07
CA ASP A 233 -23.25 -4.12 -10.35
C ASP A 233 -23.47 -5.09 -9.17
N ASN A 234 -22.40 -5.51 -8.50
CA ASN A 234 -22.51 -6.37 -7.31
C ASN A 234 -22.88 -5.60 -6.03
N GLY A 235 -23.57 -4.47 -6.16
CA GLY A 235 -24.12 -3.73 -5.04
C GLY A 235 -25.03 -4.59 -4.16
N THR A 236 -24.95 -4.38 -2.85
CA THR A 236 -25.81 -5.05 -1.86
C THR A 236 -27.28 -4.59 -1.96
N GLU A 237 -27.50 -3.43 -2.54
CA GLU A 237 -28.80 -2.83 -2.83
C GLU A 237 -29.66 -3.63 -3.82
N PHE A 238 -29.05 -4.55 -4.58
CA PHE A 238 -29.73 -5.38 -5.59
C PHE A 238 -29.89 -6.84 -5.15
N HIS A 239 -29.93 -7.09 -3.83
CA HIS A 239 -29.99 -8.45 -3.30
C HIS A 239 -31.34 -9.14 -3.46
N ASP A 240 -32.46 -8.42 -3.45
CA ASP A 240 -33.78 -9.07 -3.60
C ASP A 240 -34.20 -9.21 -5.08
N TYR A 241 -33.22 -9.40 -5.99
CA TYR A 241 -33.48 -9.52 -7.42
C TYR A 241 -34.38 -10.71 -7.76
N GLU A 242 -34.33 -11.79 -6.97
CA GLU A 242 -35.17 -12.97 -7.20
C GLU A 242 -36.67 -12.66 -7.09
N GLU A 243 -37.06 -11.74 -6.19
CA GLU A 243 -38.46 -11.30 -6.10
C GLU A 243 -38.87 -10.51 -7.34
N ILE A 244 -37.95 -9.71 -7.89
CA ILE A 244 -38.16 -8.93 -9.10
C ILE A 244 -38.29 -9.83 -10.32
N GLU A 245 -37.42 -10.85 -10.46
CA GLU A 245 -37.51 -11.83 -11.55
C GLU A 245 -38.86 -12.57 -11.50
N LYS A 246 -39.30 -12.99 -10.31
CA LYS A 246 -40.58 -13.71 -10.11
C LYS A 246 -41.80 -12.85 -10.43
N GLU A 247 -41.80 -11.58 -10.02
CA GLU A 247 -42.97 -10.71 -10.18
C GLU A 247 -43.13 -10.15 -11.60
N PHE A 248 -42.02 -9.82 -12.27
CA PHE A 248 -42.05 -9.14 -13.57
C PHE A 248 -41.57 -9.99 -14.75
N GLY A 249 -41.06 -11.20 -14.50
CA GLY A 249 -40.54 -12.08 -15.55
C GLY A 249 -39.27 -11.57 -16.24
N VAL A 250 -38.56 -10.62 -15.62
CA VAL A 250 -37.33 -10.01 -16.17
C VAL A 250 -36.12 -10.77 -15.65
N ALA A 251 -35.15 -11.07 -16.53
CA ALA A 251 -33.92 -11.73 -16.09
C ALA A 251 -32.87 -10.73 -15.58
N CYS A 252 -32.34 -10.95 -14.38
CA CYS A 252 -31.33 -10.11 -13.75
C CYS A 252 -29.93 -10.74 -13.85
N TYR A 253 -28.93 -9.95 -14.24
CA TYR A 253 -27.52 -10.34 -14.36
C TYR A 253 -26.62 -9.42 -13.55
N PHE A 254 -25.46 -9.92 -13.11
CA PHE A 254 -24.54 -9.19 -12.24
C PHE A 254 -23.10 -9.18 -12.77
N ALA A 255 -22.43 -8.01 -12.72
CA ALA A 255 -21.04 -7.83 -13.14
C ALA A 255 -20.05 -8.69 -12.34
N THR A 256 -18.80 -8.83 -12.82
CA THR A 256 -17.71 -9.52 -12.09
C THR A 256 -17.27 -8.71 -10.85
N PRO A 257 -17.03 -9.35 -9.68
CA PRO A 257 -16.43 -8.70 -8.50
C PRO A 257 -14.98 -8.21 -8.69
#